data_AF-A0A448NMQ7-F1
#
_entry.id   AF-A0A448NMQ7-F1
#
_cell.length_a   1.000
_cell.length_b   1.000
_cell.length_c   1.000
_cell.angle_alpha   90.00
_cell.angle_beta   90.00
_cell.angle_gamma   90.00
#
_symmetry.space_group_name_H-M   'P 1'
#
loop_
_entity.id
_entity.type
_entity.pdbx_description
1 polymer ?
#
loop_
_entity_poly.entity_id
_entity_poly.type
_entity_poly.pdbx_seq_one_letter_code
_entity_poly.pdbx_strand_id
1 'polypeptide(L)'
;MWWHYLLVFLGALLFDIVPFPFLPAFTIMMLLQIIFDLNVWAVIVIGVAGSVLGRYLLLLYAPLIAGKYLTSSKNKDIQFLGDKINENKWKGQLFILAYSLLPLPTTPLFLGAGISKLKPKFIIPAFIVGKFTSDTFALFFGKYASDNFENIIDNTLSWQSIASLVLSVVLLFSLFFIDWRTLIQNKKLVFKFKIWK
;
A
#
# COMPACT_ATOMS: atom_id res chain seq x y z
N MET A 1 -20.05 0.45 20.69
CA MET A 1 -20.37 -0.96 21.02
C MET A 1 -19.37 -1.91 20.36
N TRP A 2 -18.97 -3.00 21.02
CA TRP A 2 -17.87 -3.89 20.58
C TRP A 2 -18.03 -4.53 19.19
N TRP A 3 -19.26 -4.75 18.72
CA TRP A 3 -19.53 -5.39 17.42
C TRP A 3 -19.07 -4.54 16.20
N HIS A 4 -18.89 -3.22 16.35
CA HIS A 4 -18.36 -2.38 15.27
C HIS A 4 -16.91 -2.75 14.91
N TYR A 5 -16.11 -3.21 15.87
CA TYR A 5 -14.77 -3.72 15.58
C TYR A 5 -14.81 -5.04 14.80
N LEU A 6 -15.86 -5.84 14.96
CA LEU A 6 -16.07 -7.02 14.14
C LEU A 6 -16.39 -6.63 12.68
N LEU A 7 -17.11 -5.52 12.46
CA LEU A 7 -17.25 -4.97 11.11
C LEU A 7 -15.92 -4.52 10.52
N VAL A 8 -15.05 -3.89 11.31
CA VAL A 8 -13.69 -3.51 10.87
C VAL A 8 -12.91 -4.75 10.43
N PHE A 9 -12.94 -5.82 11.25
CA PHE A 9 -12.29 -7.09 10.93
C PHE A 9 -12.83 -7.68 9.62
N LEU A 10 -14.15 -7.84 9.51
CA LEU A 10 -14.79 -8.42 8.34
C LEU A 10 -14.60 -7.57 7.09
N GLY A 11 -14.67 -6.25 7.21
CA GLY A 11 -14.41 -5.32 6.11
C GLY A 11 -12.99 -5.44 5.58
N ALA A 12 -12.00 -5.40 6.47
CA ALA A 12 -10.59 -5.56 6.08
C ALA A 12 -10.32 -6.94 5.45
N LEU A 13 -10.91 -8.00 6.00
CA LEU A 13 -10.84 -9.35 5.46
C LEU A 13 -11.44 -9.42 4.06
N LEU A 14 -12.65 -8.90 3.88
CA LEU A 14 -13.35 -8.90 2.58
C LEU A 14 -12.57 -8.14 1.51
N PHE A 15 -11.92 -7.04 1.85
CA PHE A 15 -11.14 -6.26 0.88
C PHE A 15 -9.87 -7.00 0.44
N ASP A 16 -9.25 -7.76 1.34
CA ASP A 16 -7.98 -8.43 1.06
C ASP A 16 -8.09 -9.90 0.65
N ILE A 17 -9.24 -10.54 0.90
CA ILE A 17 -9.53 -11.89 0.43
C ILE A 17 -9.87 -11.91 -1.06
N VAL A 18 -10.07 -10.78 -1.71
CA VAL A 18 -10.55 -10.71 -3.09
C VAL A 18 -9.38 -10.87 -4.09
N PRO A 19 -9.50 -11.71 -5.14
CA PRO A 19 -8.42 -11.98 -6.09
C PRO A 19 -8.33 -10.95 -7.24
N PHE A 20 -8.83 -9.74 -7.03
CA PHE A 20 -8.67 -8.62 -7.97
C PHE A 20 -8.15 -7.37 -7.24
N PRO A 21 -7.47 -6.43 -7.92
CA PRO A 21 -7.01 -5.19 -7.30
C PRO A 21 -8.21 -4.39 -6.80
N PHE A 22 -8.41 -4.38 -5.48
CA PHE A 22 -9.48 -3.65 -4.82
C PHE A 22 -8.93 -2.45 -4.06
N LEU A 23 -9.81 -1.63 -3.50
CA LEU A 23 -9.41 -0.51 -2.63
C LEU A 23 -8.56 -1.04 -1.46
N PRO A 24 -7.59 -0.26 -0.95
CA PRO A 24 -6.82 -0.65 0.22
C PRO A 24 -7.72 -0.90 1.44
N ALA A 25 -7.44 -1.93 2.24
CA ALA A 25 -8.25 -2.25 3.42
C ALA A 25 -8.36 -1.10 4.44
N PHE A 26 -7.36 -0.21 4.53
CA PHE A 26 -7.44 0.95 5.42
C PHE A 26 -8.60 1.89 5.07
N THR A 27 -9.12 1.87 3.84
CA THR A 27 -10.23 2.73 3.42
C THR A 27 -11.51 2.40 4.19
N ILE A 28 -11.88 1.13 4.28
CA ILE A 28 -13.03 0.68 5.06
C ILE A 28 -12.77 0.80 6.56
N MET A 29 -11.53 0.56 7.01
CA MET A 29 -11.13 0.76 8.41
C MET A 29 -11.30 2.21 8.85
N MET A 30 -10.83 3.16 8.04
CA MET A 30 -10.95 4.60 8.29
C MET A 30 -12.42 5.04 8.27
N LEU A 31 -13.19 4.60 7.27
CA LEU A 31 -14.61 4.92 7.17
C LEU A 31 -15.38 4.49 8.43
N LEU A 32 -15.18 3.24 8.87
CA LEU A 32 -15.81 2.71 10.08
C LEU A 32 -15.29 3.38 11.35
N GLN A 33 -14.01 3.75 11.39
CA GLN A 33 -13.41 4.47 12.51
C GLN A 33 -14.05 5.85 12.70
N ILE A 34 -14.27 6.59 11.62
CA ILE A 34 -14.87 7.93 11.65
C ILE A 34 -16.37 7.86 11.95
N ILE A 35 -17.12 6.99 11.24
CA ILE A 35 -18.58 6.89 11.40
C ILE A 35 -18.98 6.47 12.82
N PHE A 36 -18.22 5.56 13.43
CA PHE A 36 -18.56 4.99 14.74
C PHE A 36 -17.69 5.52 15.89
N ASP A 37 -16.88 6.55 15.63
CA ASP A 37 -15.91 7.16 16.57
C ASP A 37 -15.10 6.11 17.35
N LEU A 38 -14.51 5.16 16.61
CA LEU A 38 -13.80 4.04 17.21
C LEU A 38 -12.39 4.44 17.66
N ASN A 39 -11.85 3.71 18.64
CA ASN A 39 -10.47 3.87 19.05
C ASN A 39 -9.53 3.45 17.91
N VAL A 40 -8.68 4.39 17.46
CA VAL A 40 -7.78 4.21 16.30
C VAL A 40 -6.86 3.00 16.46
N TRP A 41 -6.26 2.80 17.63
CA TRP A 41 -5.36 1.67 17.88
C TRP A 41 -6.09 0.32 17.79
N ALA A 42 -7.29 0.23 18.38
CA ALA A 42 -8.10 -0.98 18.28
C ALA A 42 -8.52 -1.27 16.83
N VAL A 43 -8.89 -0.25 16.06
CA VAL A 43 -9.19 -0.39 14.63
C VAL A 43 -7.96 -0.89 13.85
N ILE A 44 -6.78 -0.33 14.11
CA ILE A 44 -5.52 -0.76 13.45
C ILE A 44 -5.27 -2.24 13.75
N VAL A 45 -5.24 -2.64 15.03
CA VAL A 45 -4.92 -4.03 15.41
C VAL A 45 -5.92 -5.01 14.80
N ILE A 46 -7.21 -4.72 14.89
CA ILE A 46 -8.27 -5.62 14.44
C ILE A 46 -8.38 -5.64 12.92
N GLY A 47 -8.25 -4.49 12.26
CA GLY A 47 -8.27 -4.40 10.80
C GLY A 47 -7.03 -5.02 10.17
N VAL A 48 -5.83 -4.82 10.73
CA VAL A 48 -4.61 -5.51 10.28
C VAL A 48 -4.76 -7.02 10.45
N ALA A 49 -5.32 -7.50 11.55
CA ALA A 49 -5.59 -8.93 11.73
C ALA A 49 -6.54 -9.49 10.67
N GLY A 50 -7.66 -8.80 10.39
CA GLY A 50 -8.60 -9.19 9.35
C GLY A 50 -7.99 -9.18 7.96
N SER A 51 -7.22 -8.15 7.64
CA SER A 51 -6.45 -8.02 6.41
C SER A 51 -5.44 -9.16 6.21
N VAL A 52 -4.63 -9.45 7.22
CA VAL A 52 -3.61 -10.49 7.18
C VAL A 52 -4.26 -11.86 6.97
N LEU A 53 -5.40 -12.10 7.63
CA LEU A 53 -6.18 -13.31 7.42
C LEU A 53 -6.74 -13.38 5.98
N GLY A 54 -7.26 -12.28 5.45
CA GLY A 54 -7.71 -12.20 4.04
C GLY A 54 -6.58 -12.53 3.06
N ARG A 55 -5.39 -11.96 3.25
CA ARG A 55 -4.20 -12.25 2.43
C ARG A 55 -3.69 -13.67 2.61
N TYR A 56 -3.77 -14.22 3.81
CA TYR A 56 -3.44 -15.62 4.07
C TYR A 56 -4.38 -16.56 3.31
N LEU A 57 -5.70 -16.32 3.36
CA LEU A 57 -6.68 -17.10 2.60
C LEU A 57 -6.45 -16.98 1.10
N LEU A 58 -6.16 -15.78 0.60
CA LEU A 58 -5.79 -15.54 -0.80
C LEU A 58 -4.59 -16.38 -1.24
N LEU A 59 -3.53 -16.48 -0.42
CA LEU A 59 -2.37 -17.35 -0.73
C LEU A 59 -2.78 -18.82 -0.89
N LEU A 60 -3.72 -19.29 -0.07
CA LEU A 60 -4.14 -20.69 -0.07
C LEU A 60 -4.97 -21.06 -1.30
N TYR A 61 -5.92 -20.20 -1.69
CA TYR A 61 -6.82 -20.52 -2.80
C TYR A 61 -6.32 -20.02 -4.16
N ALA A 62 -5.38 -19.07 -4.21
CA ALA A 62 -4.84 -18.54 -5.47
C ALA A 62 -4.33 -19.62 -6.45
N PRO A 63 -3.62 -20.69 -6.02
CA PRO A 63 -3.27 -21.80 -6.90
C PRO A 63 -4.47 -22.48 -7.57
N LEU A 64 -5.59 -22.60 -6.84
CA LEU A 64 -6.80 -23.28 -7.32
C LEU A 64 -7.49 -22.43 -8.40
N ILE A 65 -7.59 -21.11 -8.17
CA ILE A 65 -8.13 -20.18 -9.16
C ILE A 65 -7.25 -20.15 -10.40
N ALA A 66 -5.93 -20.08 -10.22
CA ALA A 66 -4.98 -20.07 -11.33
C ALA A 66 -5.03 -21.38 -12.14
N GLY A 67 -5.18 -22.54 -11.50
CA GLY A 67 -5.38 -23.81 -12.19
C GLY A 67 -6.68 -23.88 -13.01
N LYS A 68 -7.72 -23.15 -12.59
CA LYS A 68 -9.03 -23.12 -13.28
C LYS A 68 -9.10 -22.08 -14.41
N TYR A 69 -8.47 -20.92 -14.24
CA TYR A 69 -8.66 -19.77 -15.14
C TYR A 69 -7.43 -19.37 -15.96
N LEU A 70 -6.21 -19.82 -15.60
CA LEU A 70 -4.98 -19.48 -16.34
C LEU A 70 -4.47 -20.67 -17.15
N THR A 71 -3.96 -20.38 -18.35
CA THR A 71 -3.27 -21.37 -19.20
C THR A 71 -2.00 -21.88 -18.50
N SER A 72 -1.65 -23.15 -18.74
CA SER A 72 -0.45 -23.79 -18.20
C SER A 72 0.85 -23.02 -18.47
N SER A 73 0.97 -22.33 -19.62
CA SER A 73 2.14 -21.48 -19.92
C SER A 73 2.24 -20.31 -18.94
N LYS A 74 1.14 -19.59 -18.70
CA LYS A 74 1.13 -18.41 -17.84
C LYS A 74 1.33 -18.77 -16.37
N ASN A 75 0.80 -19.92 -15.95
CA ASN A 75 1.09 -20.48 -14.62
C ASN A 75 2.57 -20.80 -14.45
N LYS A 76 3.25 -21.34 -15.47
CA LYS A 76 4.69 -21.59 -15.43
C LYS A 76 5.50 -20.29 -15.36
N ASP A 77 5.12 -19.26 -16.11
CA ASP A 77 5.80 -17.95 -16.06
C ASP A 77 5.71 -17.31 -14.67
N ILE A 78 4.52 -17.35 -14.05
CA ILE A 78 4.31 -16.82 -12.70
C ILE A 78 5.07 -17.67 -11.66
N GLN A 79 5.08 -19.00 -11.80
CA GLN A 79 5.87 -19.88 -10.93
C GLN A 79 7.36 -19.54 -11.02
N PHE A 80 7.90 -19.41 -12.24
CA PHE A 80 9.30 -19.03 -12.46
C PHE A 80 9.67 -17.69 -11.78
N LEU A 81 8.80 -16.68 -11.87
CA LEU A 81 9.01 -15.40 -11.19
C LEU A 81 9.04 -15.56 -9.67
N GLY A 82 8.12 -16.34 -9.11
CA GLY A 82 8.10 -16.60 -7.67
C GLY A 82 9.30 -17.40 -7.18
N ASP A 83 9.77 -18.37 -7.97
CA ASP A 83 11.00 -19.13 -7.68
C ASP A 83 12.21 -18.20 -7.63
N LYS A 84 12.30 -17.23 -8.57
CA LYS A 84 13.34 -16.20 -8.59
C LYS A 84 13.33 -15.33 -7.34
N ILE A 85 12.15 -14.93 -6.87
CA ILE A 85 12.00 -14.17 -5.62
C ILE A 85 12.41 -15.04 -4.40
N ASN A 86 12.18 -16.34 -4.47
CA ASN A 86 12.47 -17.29 -3.39
C ASN A 86 13.95 -17.75 -3.34
N GLU A 87 14.73 -17.56 -4.42
CA GLU A 87 16.18 -17.81 -4.43
C GLU A 87 16.89 -17.07 -3.29
N ASN A 88 16.43 -15.87 -2.94
CA ASN A 88 16.94 -15.11 -1.80
C ASN A 88 15.80 -14.64 -0.89
N LYS A 89 15.52 -15.45 0.14
CA LYS A 89 14.45 -15.22 1.14
C LYS A 89 14.53 -13.84 1.80
N TRP A 90 15.74 -13.32 2.05
CA TRP A 90 15.94 -11.99 2.63
C TRP A 90 15.54 -10.88 1.65
N LYS A 91 15.94 -10.97 0.39
CA LYS A 91 15.52 -10.01 -0.65
C LYS A 91 14.01 -10.07 -0.89
N GLY A 92 13.42 -11.26 -0.86
CA GLY A 92 11.97 -11.43 -0.97
C GLY A 92 11.21 -10.74 0.16
N GLN A 93 11.63 -10.93 1.41
CA GLN A 93 11.02 -10.24 2.55
C GLN A 93 11.16 -8.72 2.47
N LEU A 94 12.34 -8.23 2.09
CA LEU A 94 12.60 -6.79 1.97
C LEU A 94 11.77 -6.17 0.83
N PHE A 95 11.60 -6.90 -0.28
CA PHE A 95 10.71 -6.49 -1.37
C PHE A 95 9.26 -6.41 -0.92
N ILE A 96 8.76 -7.43 -0.21
CA ILE A 96 7.39 -7.45 0.32
C ILE A 96 7.17 -6.32 1.33
N LEU A 97 8.12 -6.09 2.22
CA LEU A 97 8.07 -5.00 3.20
C LEU A 97 8.02 -3.65 2.50
N ALA A 98 8.94 -3.37 1.57
CA ALA A 98 8.96 -2.15 0.80
C ALA A 98 7.65 -1.94 0.03
N TYR A 99 7.15 -3.00 -0.61
CA TYR A 99 5.88 -2.96 -1.33
C TYR A 99 4.68 -2.66 -0.42
N SER A 100 4.67 -3.22 0.79
CA SER A 100 3.57 -3.07 1.76
C SER A 100 3.59 -1.72 2.48
N LEU A 101 4.75 -1.06 2.55
CA LEU A 101 4.87 0.30 3.06
C LEU A 101 4.33 1.33 2.07
N LEU A 102 4.39 1.02 0.78
CA LEU A 102 3.84 1.88 -0.27
C LEU A 102 2.32 1.67 -0.39
N PRO A 103 1.55 2.70 -0.79
CA PRO A 103 0.12 2.58 -1.07
C PRO A 103 -0.13 1.87 -2.42
N LEU A 104 0.52 0.72 -2.64
CA LEU A 104 0.38 -0.09 -3.84
C LEU A 104 -0.66 -1.19 -3.63
N PRO A 105 -1.40 -1.61 -4.68
CA PRO A 105 -2.31 -2.74 -4.58
C PRO A 105 -1.53 -4.00 -4.21
N THR A 106 -1.74 -4.56 -3.02
CA THR A 106 -1.02 -5.78 -2.58
C THR A 106 -1.58 -7.05 -3.21
N THR A 107 -2.73 -6.99 -3.88
CA THR A 107 -3.36 -8.16 -4.53
C THR A 107 -2.48 -8.86 -5.58
N PRO A 108 -1.86 -8.16 -6.56
CA PRO A 108 -0.94 -8.80 -7.51
C PRO A 108 0.25 -9.50 -6.84
N LEU A 109 0.79 -8.90 -5.76
CA LEU A 109 1.90 -9.49 -4.99
C LEU A 109 1.47 -10.82 -4.36
N PHE A 110 0.32 -10.84 -3.67
CA PHE A 110 -0.18 -12.03 -2.99
C PHE A 110 -0.73 -13.08 -3.94
N LEU A 111 -1.34 -12.69 -5.06
CA LEU A 111 -1.74 -13.61 -6.13
C LEU A 111 -0.53 -14.29 -6.75
N GLY A 112 0.47 -13.51 -7.18
CA GLY A 112 1.70 -14.07 -7.73
C GLY A 112 2.35 -15.03 -6.75
N ALA A 113 2.51 -14.60 -5.49
CA ALA A 113 3.06 -15.43 -4.43
C ALA A 113 2.27 -16.74 -4.19
N GLY A 114 0.94 -16.67 -4.20
CA GLY A 114 0.07 -17.81 -4.05
C GLY A 114 0.20 -18.79 -5.23
N ILE A 115 0.16 -18.29 -6.46
CA ILE A 115 0.32 -19.08 -7.70
C ILE A 115 1.68 -19.78 -7.73
N SER A 116 2.73 -19.11 -7.26
CA SER A 116 4.09 -19.67 -7.12
C SER A 116 4.26 -20.55 -5.88
N LYS A 117 3.19 -20.81 -5.11
CA LYS A 117 3.18 -21.67 -3.92
C LYS A 117 4.21 -21.26 -2.86
N LEU A 118 4.45 -19.97 -2.72
CA LEU A 118 5.36 -19.45 -1.69
C LEU A 118 4.80 -19.75 -0.29
N LYS A 119 5.67 -20.17 0.63
CA LYS A 119 5.24 -20.49 1.99
C LYS A 119 4.86 -19.19 2.72
N PRO A 120 3.64 -19.10 3.31
CA PRO A 120 3.16 -17.87 3.97
C PRO A 120 4.12 -17.31 5.03
N LYS A 121 4.88 -18.18 5.73
CA LYS A 121 5.88 -17.77 6.72
C LYS A 121 6.98 -16.85 6.20
N PHE A 122 7.21 -16.79 4.88
CA PHE A 122 8.20 -15.90 4.28
C PHE A 122 7.61 -14.55 3.83
N ILE A 123 6.28 -14.41 3.80
CA ILE A 123 5.57 -13.25 3.25
C ILE A 123 4.83 -12.50 4.35
N ILE A 124 4.06 -13.25 5.14
CA ILE A 124 3.15 -12.72 6.15
C ILE A 124 3.87 -11.86 7.21
N PRO A 125 5.04 -12.23 7.76
CA PRO A 125 5.70 -11.39 8.76
C PRO A 125 6.09 -10.00 8.22
N ALA A 126 6.69 -9.95 7.02
CA ALA A 126 7.06 -8.69 6.37
C ALA A 126 5.82 -7.86 6.02
N PHE A 127 4.76 -8.52 5.56
CA PHE A 127 3.48 -7.87 5.27
C PHE A 127 2.82 -7.29 6.52
N ILE A 128 2.82 -8.00 7.65
CA ILE A 128 2.26 -7.50 8.92
C ILE A 128 2.95 -6.19 9.30
N VAL A 129 4.28 -6.16 9.28
CA VAL A 129 5.05 -4.96 9.66
C VAL A 129 4.76 -3.80 8.71
N GLY A 130 4.83 -4.04 7.40
CA GLY A 130 4.57 -3.01 6.40
C GLY A 130 3.15 -2.48 6.48
N LYS A 131 2.16 -3.38 6.59
CA LYS A 131 0.75 -3.04 6.67
C LYS A 131 0.39 -2.32 7.96
N PHE A 132 0.85 -2.81 9.11
CA PHE A 132 0.65 -2.13 10.38
C PHE A 132 1.19 -0.70 10.32
N THR A 133 2.38 -0.51 9.75
CA THR A 133 2.99 0.82 9.60
C THR A 133 2.18 1.70 8.66
N SER A 134 1.85 1.21 7.47
CA SER A 134 1.10 1.96 6.45
C SER A 134 -0.32 2.32 6.92
N ASP A 135 -1.05 1.36 7.47
CA ASP A 135 -2.40 1.55 8.00
C ASP A 135 -2.38 2.51 9.22
N THR A 136 -1.35 2.44 10.08
CA THR A 136 -1.19 3.40 11.18
C THR A 136 -1.10 4.82 10.64
N PHE A 137 -0.19 5.10 9.71
CA PHE A 137 -0.10 6.43 9.10
C PHE A 137 -1.41 6.86 8.46
N ALA A 138 -2.03 5.98 7.65
CA ALA A 138 -3.27 6.29 6.97
C ALA A 138 -4.41 6.63 7.94
N LEU A 139 -4.63 5.83 8.98
CA LEU A 139 -5.72 6.06 9.95
C LEU A 139 -5.48 7.30 10.83
N PHE A 140 -4.24 7.53 11.28
CA PHE A 140 -3.95 8.74 12.06
C PHE A 140 -4.06 10.01 11.24
N PHE A 141 -3.57 10.02 10.00
CA PHE A 141 -3.76 11.15 9.10
C PHE A 141 -5.24 11.34 8.73
N GLY A 142 -5.97 10.25 8.49
CA GLY A 142 -7.41 10.28 8.21
C GLY A 142 -8.20 10.88 9.36
N LYS A 143 -7.92 10.44 10.60
CA LYS A 143 -8.53 11.01 11.80
C LYS A 143 -8.17 12.48 11.97
N TYR A 144 -6.89 12.85 11.86
CA TYR A 144 -6.46 14.24 11.98
C TYR A 144 -7.14 15.14 10.95
N ALA A 145 -7.26 14.69 9.70
CA ALA A 145 -7.94 15.42 8.63
C ALA A 145 -9.44 15.56 8.90
N SER A 146 -10.09 14.53 9.46
CA SER A 146 -11.51 14.56 9.84
C SER A 146 -11.77 15.51 11.02
N ASP A 147 -10.96 15.42 12.07
CA ASP A 147 -11.12 16.22 13.29
C ASP A 147 -10.83 17.71 13.04
N ASN A 148 -9.99 18.01 12.03
CA ASN A 148 -9.62 19.38 11.65
C ASN A 148 -10.28 19.82 10.35
N PHE A 149 -11.34 19.15 9.89
CA PHE A 149 -11.91 19.40 8.56
C PHE A 149 -12.39 20.85 8.38
N GLU A 150 -13.06 21.43 9.38
CA GLU A 150 -13.46 22.85 9.39
C GLU A 150 -12.24 23.77 9.35
N ASN A 151 -11.24 23.51 10.20
CA ASN A 151 -9.99 24.28 10.21
C ASN A 151 -9.21 24.16 8.90
N ILE A 152 -9.22 23.01 8.23
CA ILE A 152 -8.53 22.78 6.94
C ILE A 152 -9.24 23.56 5.82
N ILE A 153 -10.57 23.54 5.80
CA ILE A 153 -11.35 24.31 4.82
C ILE A 153 -11.13 25.81 5.03
N ASP A 154 -11.22 26.28 6.27
CA ASP A 154 -11.05 27.70 6.59
C ASP A 154 -9.60 28.18 6.38
N ASN A 155 -8.60 27.33 6.63
CA ASN A 155 -7.18 27.58 6.32
C ASN A 155 -6.75 27.12 4.91
N THR A 156 -7.67 26.85 3.99
CA THR A 156 -7.29 26.51 2.61
C THR A 156 -6.49 27.65 1.94
N LEU A 157 -6.75 28.90 2.33
CA LEU A 157 -5.97 30.08 1.94
C LEU A 157 -4.87 30.49 2.95
N SER A 158 -4.52 29.61 3.91
CA SER A 158 -3.48 29.89 4.89
C SER A 158 -2.08 29.92 4.28
N TRP A 159 -1.17 30.57 4.98
CA TRP A 159 0.25 30.61 4.59
C TRP A 159 0.86 29.20 4.48
N GLN A 160 0.41 28.23 5.28
CA GLN A 160 0.87 26.84 5.21
C GLN A 160 0.43 26.17 3.90
N SER A 161 -0.81 26.41 3.45
CA SER A 161 -1.33 25.90 2.17
C SER A 161 -0.62 26.52 0.98
N ILE A 162 -0.32 27.83 1.04
CA ILE A 162 0.48 28.51 0.02
C ILE A 162 1.91 27.95 0.01
N ALA A 163 2.53 27.77 1.17
CA ALA A 163 3.89 27.23 1.29
C ALA A 163 3.98 25.78 0.78
N SER A 164 2.98 24.93 1.07
CA SER A 164 2.95 23.54 0.58
C SER A 164 2.72 23.47 -0.93
N LEU A 165 1.90 24.36 -1.48
CA LEU A 165 1.69 24.49 -2.92
C LEU A 165 2.96 25.00 -3.62
N VAL A 166 3.58 26.06 -3.10
CA VAL A 166 4.86 26.58 -3.61
C VAL A 166 5.94 25.52 -3.55
N LEU A 167 6.05 24.80 -2.43
CA LEU A 167 7.01 23.69 -2.29
C LEU A 167 6.76 22.60 -3.34
N SER A 168 5.50 22.23 -3.54
CA SER A 168 5.10 21.23 -4.53
C SER A 168 5.45 21.70 -5.96
N VAL A 169 5.20 22.97 -6.29
CA VAL A 169 5.59 23.59 -7.57
C VAL A 169 7.11 23.62 -7.74
N VAL A 170 7.86 23.97 -6.69
CA VAL A 170 9.33 24.00 -6.70
C VAL A 170 9.91 22.60 -6.90
N LEU A 171 9.34 21.58 -6.25
CA LEU A 171 9.74 20.18 -6.42
C LEU A 171 9.45 19.70 -7.84
N LEU A 172 8.26 19.99 -8.37
CA LEU A 172 7.92 19.67 -9.76
C LEU A 172 8.85 20.39 -10.73
N PHE A 173 9.10 21.68 -10.51
CA PHE A 173 10.03 22.47 -11.31
C PHE A 173 11.42 21.85 -11.30
N SER A 174 11.92 21.49 -10.12
CA SER A 174 13.21 20.84 -9.95
C SER A 174 13.27 19.52 -10.71
N LEU A 175 12.21 18.71 -10.62
CA LEU A 175 12.13 17.41 -11.30
C LEU A 175 12.18 17.54 -12.83
N PHE A 176 11.42 18.49 -13.41
CA PHE A 176 11.31 18.65 -14.86
C PHE A 176 12.45 19.45 -15.49
N PHE A 177 12.97 20.45 -14.79
CA PHE A 177 13.89 21.42 -15.38
C PHE A 177 15.34 21.23 -14.97
N ILE A 178 15.64 20.50 -13.89
CA ILE A 178 17.04 20.22 -13.52
C ILE A 178 17.59 19.07 -14.37
N ASP A 179 18.77 19.28 -14.96
CA ASP A 179 19.55 18.20 -15.54
C ASP A 179 20.20 17.37 -14.41
N TRP A 180 19.43 16.42 -13.88
CA TRP A 180 19.85 15.52 -12.81
C TRP A 180 21.14 14.77 -13.14
N ARG A 181 21.37 14.43 -14.42
CA ARG A 181 22.59 13.73 -14.84
C ARG A 181 23.81 14.62 -14.67
N THR A 182 23.74 15.85 -15.15
CA THR A 182 24.82 16.84 -15.01
C THR A 182 25.04 17.25 -13.55
N LEU A 183 23.95 17.38 -12.78
CA LEU A 183 24.02 17.69 -11.35
C LEU A 183 24.73 16.58 -10.56
N ILE A 184 24.37 15.32 -10.79
CA ILE A 184 24.93 14.18 -10.04
C ILE A 184 26.38 13.88 -10.47
N GLN A 185 26.67 13.91 -11.77
CA GLN A 185 28.00 13.52 -12.28
C GLN A 185 29.04 14.64 -12.16
N ASN A 186 28.66 15.88 -12.44
CA ASN A 186 29.59 17.00 -12.53
C ASN A 186 29.45 18.00 -11.37
N LYS A 187 28.51 17.78 -10.43
CA LYS A 187 28.15 18.72 -9.37
C LYS A 187 27.81 20.13 -9.87
N LYS A 188 27.35 20.24 -11.12
CA LYS A 188 26.95 21.50 -11.76
C LYS A 188 25.45 21.51 -11.96
N LEU A 189 24.80 22.52 -11.40
CA LEU A 189 23.36 22.73 -11.53
C LEU A 189 23.08 23.40 -12.89
N VAL A 190 22.43 22.65 -13.78
CA VAL A 190 22.09 23.10 -15.14
C VAL A 190 20.60 22.91 -15.35
N PHE A 191 19.93 23.95 -15.84
CA PHE A 191 18.50 23.92 -16.15
C PHE A 191 18.27 23.65 -17.64
N LYS A 192 17.38 22.72 -17.97
CA LYS A 192 16.95 22.40 -19.34
C LYS A 192 15.45 22.68 -19.48
N PHE A 193 15.12 23.81 -20.11
CA PHE A 193 13.74 24.26 -20.32
C PHE A 193 13.06 23.64 -21.55
N LYS A 194 13.83 23.00 -22.43
CA LYS A 194 13.30 22.32 -23.63
C LYS A 194 12.86 20.89 -23.27
N ILE A 195 11.65 20.77 -22.73
CA ILE A 195 11.04 19.48 -22.36
C ILE A 195 10.32 18.85 -23.57
N TRP A 196 9.86 19.67 -24.52
CA TRP A 196 9.15 19.24 -25.71
C TRP A 196 10.12 19.10 -26.89
N LYS A 197 9.87 18.09 -27.74
CA LYS A 197 10.72 17.75 -28.89
C LYS A 197 10.63 18.84 -29.97
#